data_AF-A0A225WYG9-F1
#
_entry.id   AF-A0A225WYG9-F1
#
_cell.length_a   1.000
_cell.length_b   1.000
_cell.length_c   1.000
_cell.angle_alpha   90.00
_cell.angle_beta   90.00
_cell.angle_gamma   90.00
#
_symmetry.space_group_name_H-M   'P 1'
#
loop_
_entity.id
_entity.type
_entity.pdbx_description
1 polymer ?
#
loop_
_entity_poly.entity_id
_entity_poly.type
_entity_poly.pdbx_seq_one_letter_code
_entity_poly.pdbx_strand_id
1 'polypeptide(L)'
;VYKGLGSGFEQWALLFIEQVKMAELTHGYRWTERAKVNKFAKQLRGKAEKYFQQHVQRWWWTQQNLWFIMKQMQAAYRVNISNQQAMRLFSSRKEGSRTRNGHFLYLNAIINATNTSILENIVMYADPSSR
;
A
#
# COMPACT_ATOMS: atom_id res chain seq x y z
N VAL A 1 9.24 -5.99 -5.59
CA VAL A 1 8.54 -5.85 -4.29
C VAL A 1 9.43 -6.45 -3.21
N TYR A 2 9.83 -5.66 -2.21
CA TYR A 2 10.70 -6.15 -1.13
C TYR A 2 9.89 -7.03 -0.17
N LYS A 3 10.34 -8.27 0.04
CA LYS A 3 9.64 -9.26 0.87
C LYS A 3 9.54 -8.73 2.31
N GLY A 4 8.31 -8.52 2.80
CA GLY A 4 8.05 -8.04 4.16
C GLY A 4 7.98 -6.51 4.35
N LEU A 5 8.09 -5.69 3.30
CA LEU A 5 8.12 -4.21 3.39
C LEU A 5 6.88 -3.53 2.78
N GLY A 6 5.73 -4.20 2.89
CA GLY A 6 4.46 -3.75 2.33
C GLY A 6 4.07 -4.53 1.09
N SER A 7 2.83 -4.98 1.07
CA SER A 7 2.25 -5.90 0.08
C SER A 7 1.95 -5.27 -1.28
N GLY A 8 2.41 -4.04 -1.54
CA GLY A 8 2.06 -3.28 -2.75
C GLY A 8 0.55 -2.94 -2.85
N PHE A 9 -0.21 -3.15 -1.78
CA PHE A 9 -1.67 -3.04 -1.79
C PHE A 9 -2.14 -1.64 -2.16
N GLU A 10 -1.50 -0.59 -1.66
CA GLU A 10 -1.86 0.80 -1.97
C GLU A 10 -1.64 1.15 -3.44
N GLN A 11 -0.47 0.79 -3.99
CA GLN A 11 -0.18 1.03 -5.39
C GLN A 11 -1.13 0.24 -6.30
N TRP A 12 -1.39 -1.03 -5.96
CA TRP A 12 -2.39 -1.84 -6.66
C TRP A 12 -3.80 -1.24 -6.55
N ALA A 13 -4.16 -0.69 -5.39
CA ALA A 13 -5.45 -0.05 -5.15
C ALA A 13 -5.64 1.21 -6.01
N LEU A 14 -4.61 2.06 -6.10
CA LEU A 14 -4.62 3.25 -6.96
C LEU A 14 -4.78 2.86 -8.44
N LEU A 15 -4.06 1.85 -8.91
CA LEU A 15 -4.19 1.34 -10.27
C LEU A 15 -5.59 0.77 -10.54
N PHE A 16 -6.18 0.08 -9.57
CA PHE A 16 -7.56 -0.42 -9.69
C PHE A 16 -8.57 0.73 -9.85
N ILE A 17 -8.43 1.81 -9.06
CA ILE A 17 -9.31 2.98 -9.16
C ILE A 17 -9.18 3.63 -10.54
N GLU A 18 -7.97 3.76 -11.06
CA GLU A 18 -7.75 4.31 -12.40
C GLU A 18 -8.38 3.44 -13.49
N GLN A 19 -8.28 2.11 -13.39
CA GLN A 19 -8.96 1.19 -14.31
C GLN A 19 -10.49 1.35 -14.26
N VAL A 20 -11.07 1.51 -13.07
CA VAL A 20 -12.51 1.79 -12.92
C VAL A 20 -12.86 3.11 -13.60
N LYS A 21 -12.08 4.16 -13.36
CA LYS A 21 -12.31 5.49 -13.95
C LYS A 21 -12.24 5.46 -15.47
N MET A 22 -11.25 4.78 -16.04
CA MET A 22 -11.12 4.60 -17.49
C MET A 22 -12.29 3.81 -18.08
N ALA A 23 -12.77 2.79 -17.37
CA ALA A 23 -13.94 2.03 -17.80
C ALA A 23 -15.21 2.90 -17.77
N GLU A 24 -15.42 3.71 -16.74
CA GLU A 24 -16.54 4.65 -16.64
C GLU A 24 -16.52 5.69 -17.78
N LEU A 25 -15.33 6.22 -18.10
CA LEU A 25 -15.14 7.17 -19.20
C LEU A 25 -15.45 6.54 -20.56
N THR A 26 -14.95 5.33 -20.82
CA THR A 26 -15.13 4.64 -22.11
C THR A 26 -16.60 4.30 -22.37
N HIS A 27 -17.35 3.95 -21.32
CA HIS A 27 -18.76 3.55 -21.45
C HIS A 27 -19.73 4.72 -21.21
N GLY A 28 -19.24 5.92 -20.89
CA GLY A 28 -20.06 7.09 -20.59
C GLY A 28 -20.97 6.92 -19.36
N TYR A 29 -20.68 5.96 -18.47
CA TYR A 29 -21.54 5.60 -17.36
C TYR A 29 -20.74 5.47 -16.06
N ARG A 30 -21.11 6.27 -15.05
CA ARG A 30 -20.51 6.22 -13.72
C ARG A 30 -21.13 5.07 -12.92
N TRP A 31 -20.30 4.18 -12.43
CA TRP A 31 -20.71 3.04 -11.63
C TRP A 31 -21.10 3.50 -10.23
N THR A 32 -22.09 2.82 -9.64
CA THR A 32 -22.41 2.99 -8.22
C THR A 32 -21.24 2.50 -7.36
N GLU A 33 -21.06 3.10 -6.19
CA GLU A 33 -20.01 2.66 -5.25
C GLU A 33 -20.17 1.18 -4.87
N ARG A 34 -21.41 0.67 -4.81
CA ARG A 34 -21.67 -0.75 -4.55
C ARG A 34 -21.16 -1.64 -5.69
N ALA A 35 -21.36 -1.23 -6.94
CA ALA A 35 -20.84 -1.96 -8.09
C ALA A 35 -19.30 -1.98 -8.11
N LYS A 36 -18.67 -0.85 -7.76
CA LYS A 36 -17.20 -0.75 -7.62
C LYS A 36 -16.66 -1.66 -6.52
N VAL A 37 -17.30 -1.67 -5.35
CA VAL A 37 -16.95 -2.57 -4.23
C VAL A 37 -17.12 -4.04 -4.62
N ASN A 38 -18.19 -4.38 -5.34
CA ASN A 38 -18.39 -5.74 -5.84
C ASN A 38 -17.31 -6.14 -6.86
N LYS A 39 -16.90 -5.22 -7.75
CA LYS A 39 -15.79 -5.45 -8.68
C LYS A 39 -14.46 -5.63 -7.95
N PHE A 40 -14.22 -4.83 -6.92
CA PHE A 40 -13.05 -4.96 -6.05
C PHE A 40 -13.02 -6.31 -5.33
N ALA A 41 -14.14 -6.75 -4.75
CA ALA A 41 -14.26 -8.06 -4.11
C ALA A 41 -13.87 -9.21 -5.05
N LYS A 42 -14.24 -9.12 -6.34
CA LYS A 42 -13.88 -10.11 -7.36
C LYS A 42 -12.38 -10.17 -7.68
N GLN A 43 -11.57 -9.21 -7.23
CA GLN A 43 -10.11 -9.25 -7.36
C GLN A 43 -9.42 -9.94 -6.18
N LEU A 44 -10.12 -10.10 -5.05
CA LEU A 44 -9.56 -10.72 -3.86
C LEU A 44 -9.64 -12.24 -3.98
N ARG A 45 -8.63 -12.94 -3.47
CA ARG A 45 -8.59 -14.41 -3.41
C ARG A 45 -8.07 -14.89 -2.07
N GLY A 46 -8.52 -16.07 -1.64
CA GLY A 46 -7.98 -16.77 -0.48
C GLY A 46 -8.21 -16.02 0.82
N LYS A 47 -7.13 -15.74 1.58
CA LYS A 47 -7.23 -15.07 2.90
C LYS A 47 -7.78 -13.65 2.81
N ALA A 48 -7.41 -12.90 1.77
CA ALA A 48 -7.90 -11.53 1.54
C ALA A 48 -9.40 -11.49 1.25
N GLU A 49 -9.89 -12.45 0.49
CA GLU A 49 -11.31 -12.58 0.19
C GLU A 49 -12.13 -12.92 1.45
N LYS A 50 -11.68 -13.91 2.23
CA LYS A 50 -12.36 -14.30 3.49
C LYS A 50 -12.42 -13.13 4.47
N TYR A 51 -11.31 -12.43 4.66
CA TYR A 51 -11.24 -11.25 5.54
C TYR A 51 -12.20 -10.14 5.05
N PHE A 52 -12.19 -9.84 3.76
CA PHE A 52 -13.11 -8.87 3.18
C PHE A 52 -14.58 -9.23 3.41
N GLN A 53 -14.97 -10.47 3.12
CA GLN A 53 -16.37 -10.92 3.27
C GLN A 53 -16.88 -10.80 4.72
N GLN A 54 -16.01 -11.06 5.69
CA GLN A 54 -16.34 -10.94 7.12
C GLN A 54 -16.61 -9.50 7.56
N HIS A 55 -16.01 -8.51 6.89
CA HIS A 55 -16.02 -7.12 7.36
C HIS A 55 -16.76 -6.13 6.44
N VAL A 56 -16.95 -6.46 5.16
CA VAL A 56 -17.46 -5.52 4.15
C VAL A 56 -18.81 -4.91 4.53
N GLN A 57 -19.73 -5.66 5.15
CA GLN A 57 -21.03 -5.11 5.55
C GLN A 57 -20.88 -4.05 6.64
N ARG A 58 -20.04 -4.29 7.65
CA ARG A 58 -19.76 -3.31 8.70
C ARG A 58 -19.13 -2.05 8.13
N TRP A 59 -18.12 -2.20 7.27
CA TRP A 59 -17.47 -1.06 6.62
C TRP A 59 -18.42 -0.28 5.72
N TRP A 60 -19.29 -0.98 4.99
CA TRP A 60 -20.32 -0.36 4.15
C TRP A 60 -21.30 0.48 4.97
N TRP A 61 -21.70 0.02 6.15
CA TRP A 61 -22.52 0.82 7.07
C TRP A 61 -21.81 2.04 7.64
N THR A 62 -20.48 2.00 7.77
CA THR A 62 -19.69 3.16 8.22
C THR A 62 -19.54 4.20 7.11
N GLN A 63 -19.13 3.77 5.91
CA GLN A 63 -18.96 4.66 4.78
C GLN A 63 -19.15 3.91 3.45
N GLN A 64 -20.14 4.34 2.67
CA GLN A 64 -20.59 3.68 1.45
C GLN A 64 -19.75 4.08 0.22
N ASN A 65 -18.42 4.00 0.32
CA ASN A 65 -17.54 4.22 -0.83
C ASN A 65 -16.40 3.20 -0.89
N LEU A 66 -15.92 2.96 -2.11
CA LEU A 66 -14.84 2.02 -2.39
C LEU A 66 -13.54 2.42 -1.68
N TRP A 67 -13.19 3.71 -1.70
CA TRP A 67 -11.93 4.21 -1.14
C TRP A 67 -11.75 3.86 0.34
N PHE A 68 -12.81 4.06 1.14
CA PHE A 68 -12.82 3.71 2.55
C PHE A 68 -12.58 2.21 2.76
N ILE A 69 -13.29 1.38 2.01
CA ILE A 69 -13.14 -0.08 2.07
C ILE A 69 -11.72 -0.52 1.69
N MET A 70 -11.13 0.11 0.66
CA MET A 70 -9.74 -0.16 0.28
C MET A 70 -8.76 0.27 1.37
N LYS A 71 -8.98 1.40 2.05
CA LYS A 71 -8.18 1.80 3.22
C LYS A 71 -8.27 0.80 4.38
N GLN A 72 -9.44 0.24 4.64
CA GLN A 72 -9.60 -0.79 5.69
C GLN A 72 -8.83 -2.06 5.34
N MET A 73 -8.91 -2.50 4.08
CA MET A 73 -8.10 -3.62 3.59
C MET A 73 -6.61 -3.32 3.67
N GLN A 74 -6.19 -2.11 3.30
CA GLN A 74 -4.79 -1.69 3.44
C GLN A 74 -4.34 -1.76 4.90
N ALA A 75 -5.13 -1.24 5.84
CA ALA A 75 -4.79 -1.26 7.26
C ALA A 75 -4.61 -2.68 7.81
N ALA A 76 -5.45 -3.63 7.37
CA ALA A 76 -5.36 -5.03 7.78
C ALA A 76 -4.15 -5.78 7.20
N TYR A 77 -3.71 -5.41 6.00
CA TYR A 77 -2.61 -6.07 5.28
C TYR A 77 -1.31 -5.25 5.24
N ARG A 78 -1.27 -4.09 5.92
CA ARG A 78 -0.06 -3.28 6.06
C ARG A 78 0.89 -4.03 6.98
N VAL A 79 2.11 -4.25 6.50
CA VAL A 79 3.19 -4.67 7.40
C VAL A 79 3.59 -3.42 8.18
N ASN A 80 3.26 -3.38 9.47
CA ASN A 80 3.78 -2.38 10.39
C ASN A 80 5.10 -2.90 10.95
N ILE A 81 6.21 -2.34 10.48
CA ILE A 81 7.53 -2.61 11.04
C ILE A 81 7.71 -1.69 12.25
N SER A 82 8.16 -2.23 13.39
CA SER A 82 8.43 -1.41 14.56
C SER A 82 9.63 -0.49 14.31
N ASN A 83 9.71 0.65 15.02
CA ASN A 83 10.87 1.54 14.92
C ASN A 83 12.19 0.79 15.16
N GLN A 84 12.21 -0.15 16.10
CA GLN A 84 13.39 -0.97 16.39
C GLN A 84 13.76 -1.89 15.23
N GLN A 85 12.77 -2.51 14.57
CA GLN A 85 13.00 -3.34 13.40
C GLN A 85 13.45 -2.48 12.19
N ALA A 86 12.85 -1.31 11.99
CA ALA A 86 13.22 -0.37 10.95
C ALA A 86 14.68 0.09 11.12
N MET A 87 15.07 0.50 12.32
CA MET A 87 16.45 0.89 12.64
C MET A 87 17.45 -0.24 12.38
N ARG A 88 17.10 -1.50 12.70
CA ARG A 88 17.95 -2.66 12.37
C ARG A 88 18.11 -2.84 10.86
N LEU A 89 17.05 -2.64 10.08
CA LEU A 89 17.10 -2.74 8.62
C LEU A 89 17.90 -1.58 8.01
N PHE A 90 17.78 -0.36 8.56
CA PHE A 90 18.56 0.81 8.16
C PHE A 90 20.06 0.66 8.43
N SER A 91 20.42 0.14 9.60
CA SER A 91 21.83 -0.10 9.98
C SER A 91 22.42 -1.35 9.35
N SER A 92 21.63 -2.15 8.62
CA SER A 92 22.12 -3.35 7.95
C SER A 92 22.99 -2.99 6.75
N ARG A 93 24.07 -3.76 6.53
CA ARG A 93 24.97 -3.52 5.41
C ARG A 93 24.22 -3.72 4.09
N LYS A 94 24.37 -2.78 3.14
CA LYS A 94 23.87 -2.93 1.77
C LYS A 94 24.31 -4.28 1.20
N GLU A 95 23.36 -5.08 0.74
CA GLU A 95 23.65 -6.31 0.00
C GLU A 95 24.58 -6.03 -1.20
N GLY A 96 25.58 -6.89 -1.40
CA GLY A 96 26.58 -6.72 -2.46
C GLY A 96 25.96 -6.64 -3.86
N SER A 97 24.90 -7.40 -4.10
CA SER A 97 24.14 -7.47 -5.36
C SER A 97 23.21 -6.29 -5.62
N ARG A 98 22.93 -5.44 -4.63
CA ARG A 98 21.96 -4.33 -4.77
C ARG A 98 22.63 -3.08 -5.33
N THR A 99 22.13 -2.55 -6.44
CA THR A 99 22.60 -1.27 -7.00
C THR A 99 22.32 -0.11 -6.02
N ARG A 100 23.01 1.03 -6.16
CA ARG A 100 22.76 2.22 -5.30
C ARG A 100 21.30 2.68 -5.39
N ASN A 101 20.75 2.79 -6.60
CA ASN A 101 19.35 3.17 -6.81
C ASN A 101 18.39 2.12 -6.23
N GLY A 102 18.69 0.84 -6.39
CA GLY A 102 17.93 -0.24 -5.76
C GLY A 102 18.01 -0.24 -4.24
N HIS A 103 19.08 0.31 -3.66
CA HIS A 103 19.23 0.48 -2.22
C HIS A 103 18.44 1.68 -1.71
N PHE A 104 18.43 2.80 -2.43
CA PHE A 104 17.59 3.95 -2.10
C PHE A 104 16.10 3.58 -2.07
N LEU A 105 15.60 2.88 -3.09
CA LEU A 105 14.22 2.38 -3.13
C LEU A 105 13.89 1.43 -1.98
N TYR A 106 14.87 0.66 -1.51
CA TYR A 106 14.73 -0.22 -0.35
C TYR A 106 14.56 0.58 0.94
N LEU A 107 15.35 1.65 1.14
CA LEU A 107 15.24 2.52 2.31
C LEU A 107 13.88 3.24 2.34
N ASN A 108 13.42 3.75 1.20
CA ASN A 108 12.07 4.34 1.10
C ASN A 108 10.96 3.33 1.43
N ALA A 109 11.12 2.06 1.03
CA ALA A 109 10.17 1.02 1.41
C ALA A 109 10.14 0.76 2.93
N ILE A 110 11.29 0.87 3.63
CA ILE A 110 11.34 0.78 5.10
C ILE A 110 10.63 1.97 5.75
N ILE A 111 10.87 3.19 5.26
CA ILE A 111 10.17 4.39 5.77
C ILE A 111 8.67 4.21 5.64
N ASN A 112 8.17 3.86 4.46
CA ASN A 112 6.73 3.69 4.22
C ASN A 112 6.10 2.57 5.07
N ALA A 113 6.88 1.55 5.43
CA ALA A 113 6.47 0.48 6.33
C ALA A 113 6.53 0.87 7.84
N THR A 114 7.08 2.05 8.16
CA THR A 114 7.21 2.58 9.52
C THR A 114 6.31 3.82 9.68
N ASN A 115 5.74 4.05 10.87
CA ASN A 115 4.87 5.21 11.12
C ASN A 115 5.65 6.41 11.73
N THR A 116 6.89 6.67 11.31
CA THR A 116 7.73 7.71 11.95
C THR A 116 8.38 8.68 10.95
N SER A 117 8.24 9.97 11.24
CA SER A 117 8.90 11.09 10.55
C SER A 117 10.41 11.17 10.84
N ILE A 118 10.90 10.47 11.88
CA ILE A 118 12.33 10.49 12.24
C ILE A 118 13.19 9.84 11.15
N LEU A 119 12.68 8.79 10.49
CA LEU A 119 13.40 8.07 9.43
C LEU A 119 13.41 8.84 8.10
N GLU A 120 12.40 9.66 7.82
CA GLU A 120 12.34 10.54 6.64
C GLU A 120 13.52 11.52 6.64
N ASN A 121 13.83 12.12 7.80
CA ASN A 121 14.97 13.01 7.96
C ASN A 121 16.31 12.28 7.67
N ILE A 122 16.48 11.05 8.15
CA ILE A 122 17.73 10.28 7.96
C ILE A 122 18.00 9.98 6.48
N VAL A 123 16.98 9.65 5.70
CA VAL A 123 17.14 9.41 4.25
C VAL A 123 17.42 10.70 3.49
N MET A 124 16.78 11.81 3.85
CA MET A 124 17.00 13.11 3.20
C MET A 124 18.45 13.60 3.36
N TYR A 125 19.08 13.36 4.52
CA TYR A 125 20.49 13.70 4.76
C TYR A 125 21.49 12.70 4.18
N ALA A 126 21.05 11.50 3.79
CA ALA A 126 21.89 10.48 3.19
C ALA A 126 21.99 10.58 1.66
N ASP A 127 21.17 11.43 1.03
CA ASP A 127 21.24 11.71 -0.40
C ASP A 127 22.34 12.77 -0.70
N PRO A 128 23.38 12.43 -1.48
CA PRO A 128 24.45 13.37 -1.79
C PRO A 128 24.03 14.59 -2.64
N SER A 129 22.82 14.61 -3.21
CA SER A 129 22.23 15.81 -3.85
C SER A 129 21.64 16.83 -2.87
N SER A 130 21.53 16.49 -1.58
CA SER A 130 20.96 17.35 -0.53
C SER A 130 21.98 18.34 0.07
N ARG A 131 23.13 18.55 -0.58
CA ARG A 131 24.17 19.51 -0.17
C ARG A 131 24.34 20.61 -1.20
#